data_AF-A0A194XM12-F1
#
_entry.id   AF-A0A194XM12-F1
#
_cell.length_a   1.000
_cell.length_b   1.000
_cell.length_c   1.000
_cell.angle_alpha   90.00
_cell.angle_beta   90.00
_cell.angle_gamma   90.00
#
_symmetry.space_group_name_H-M   'P 1'
#
loop_
_entity.id
_entity.type
_entity.pdbx_description
1 polymer ?
#
loop_
_entity_poly.entity_id
_entity_poly.type
_entity_poly.pdbx_seq_one_letter_code
_entity_poly.pdbx_strand_id
1 'polypeptide(L)'
;MGMQSSVDDLLVWTKAVMREDMEAEQCPDQVYNHPSILRGATVARLPFFQTWSRDDVNSWAYCMGWTKTKMPTSRFGALSYNFAAQDHRFAQPEKYIIGGNDTTNRTILQCNGTVNGSNCGLYTFPETESAIMVCCNGLTNGDAADWAARILTQALFNLQPRIDFLELARIEADARNAHYQAMLTEWHSNYDPVPQSVADVLRFVGIYNGMATSLTITSRTKTYDADPASLSSPASDSDRSSLGLHVVFNDI
;
A
#
# COMPACT_ATOMS: atom_id res chain seq x y z
N MET A 1 -12.04 5.26 -5.37
CA MET A 1 -11.65 3.86 -5.69
C MET A 1 -10.50 3.88 -6.68
N GLY A 2 -9.56 2.93 -6.60
CA GLY A 2 -8.32 2.91 -7.41
C GLY A 2 -8.44 2.16 -8.74
N MET A 3 -7.35 2.15 -9.52
CA MET A 3 -7.25 1.40 -10.78
C MET A 3 -7.32 -0.11 -10.55
N GLN A 4 -8.00 -0.82 -11.45
CA GLN A 4 -8.11 -2.28 -11.47
C GLN A 4 -7.57 -2.80 -12.80
N SER A 5 -6.91 -3.96 -12.79
CA SER A 5 -6.34 -4.58 -13.98
C SER A 5 -6.15 -6.08 -13.78
N SER A 6 -5.80 -6.80 -14.84
CA SER A 6 -5.48 -8.23 -14.81
C SER A 6 -3.95 -8.43 -14.88
N VAL A 7 -3.48 -9.62 -14.52
CA VAL A 7 -2.05 -9.96 -14.68
C VAL A 7 -1.62 -9.86 -16.15
N ASP A 8 -2.48 -10.30 -17.08
CA ASP A 8 -2.19 -10.25 -18.52
C ASP A 8 -2.04 -8.82 -19.02
N ASP A 9 -2.97 -7.93 -18.67
CA ASP A 9 -2.91 -6.52 -19.06
C ASP A 9 -1.65 -5.84 -18.49
N LEU A 10 -1.34 -6.11 -17.22
CA LEU A 10 -0.18 -5.51 -16.59
C LEU A 10 1.14 -6.04 -17.18
N LEU A 11 1.21 -7.31 -17.60
CA LEU A 11 2.38 -7.84 -18.28
C LEU A 11 2.54 -7.23 -19.69
N VAL A 12 1.45 -7.03 -20.42
CA VAL A 12 1.46 -6.32 -21.71
C VAL A 12 1.95 -4.88 -21.53
N TRP A 13 1.39 -4.18 -20.54
CA TRP A 13 1.80 -2.82 -20.19
C TRP A 13 3.28 -2.76 -19.78
N THR A 14 3.72 -3.67 -18.92
CA THR A 14 5.10 -3.74 -18.44
C THR A 14 6.08 -3.95 -19.59
N LYS A 15 5.77 -4.87 -20.50
CA LYS A 15 6.59 -5.11 -21.70
C LYS A 15 6.72 -3.86 -22.57
N ALA A 16 5.63 -3.10 -22.73
CA ALA A 16 5.64 -1.88 -23.52
C ALA A 16 6.47 -0.78 -22.84
N VAL A 17 6.32 -0.60 -21.53
CA VAL A 17 7.10 0.37 -20.74
C VAL A 17 8.58 0.02 -20.71
N MET A 18 8.95 -1.26 -20.54
CA MET A 18 10.36 -1.65 -20.55
C MET A 18 11.04 -1.39 -21.91
N ARG A 19 10.30 -1.53 -23.02
CA ARG A 19 10.82 -1.16 -24.35
C ARG A 19 11.05 0.34 -24.48
N GLU A 20 10.08 1.13 -24.04
CA GLU A 20 10.21 2.59 -23.99
C GLU A 20 11.39 3.01 -23.10
N ASP A 21 11.57 2.39 -21.93
CA ASP A 21 12.69 2.66 -21.02
C ASP A 21 14.04 2.38 -21.71
N MET A 22 14.15 1.29 -22.48
CA MET A 22 15.37 0.96 -23.24
C MET A 22 15.66 1.96 -24.37
N GLU A 23 14.62 2.44 -25.06
CA GLU A 23 14.76 3.48 -26.10
C GLU A 23 15.16 4.84 -25.47
N ALA A 24 14.57 5.17 -24.32
CA ALA A 24 14.87 6.37 -23.55
C ALA A 24 16.31 6.38 -23.02
N GLU A 25 16.86 5.23 -22.62
CA GLU A 25 18.26 5.12 -22.19
C GLU A 25 19.27 5.36 -23.34
N GLN A 26 18.89 5.10 -24.58
CA GLN A 26 19.73 5.39 -25.75
C GLN A 26 19.75 6.88 -26.12
N CYS A 27 18.67 7.61 -25.82
CA CYS A 27 18.52 9.04 -26.11
C CYS A 27 18.05 9.84 -24.87
N PRO A 28 18.90 9.99 -23.82
CA PRO A 28 18.48 10.58 -22.54
C PRO A 28 17.98 12.03 -22.65
N ASP A 29 18.54 12.80 -23.58
CA ASP A 29 18.19 14.22 -23.78
C ASP A 29 16.77 14.41 -24.34
N GLN A 30 16.17 13.33 -24.86
CA GLN A 30 14.86 13.37 -25.51
C GLN A 30 13.73 12.80 -24.67
N VAL A 31 14.00 12.26 -23.47
CA VAL A 31 12.99 11.57 -22.65
C VAL A 31 11.76 12.44 -22.38
N TYR A 32 11.93 13.73 -22.12
CA TYR A 32 10.81 14.65 -21.89
C TYR A 32 10.06 15.06 -23.17
N ASN A 33 10.71 14.96 -24.33
CA ASN A 33 10.18 15.37 -25.63
C ASN A 33 9.79 14.19 -26.53
N HIS A 34 9.93 12.95 -26.05
CA HIS A 34 9.63 11.75 -26.83
C HIS A 34 8.14 11.70 -27.17
N PRO A 35 7.75 11.48 -28.45
CA PRO A 35 6.36 11.53 -28.89
C PRO A 35 5.51 10.32 -28.45
N SER A 36 6.08 9.40 -27.66
CA SER A 36 5.39 8.20 -27.17
C SER A 36 4.29 8.52 -26.16
N ILE A 37 3.18 7.80 -26.26
CA ILE A 37 2.11 7.82 -25.25
C ILE A 37 2.58 7.25 -23.90
N LEU A 38 3.65 6.45 -23.89
CA LEU A 38 4.23 5.84 -22.70
C LEU A 38 5.27 6.72 -22.02
N ARG A 39 5.62 7.87 -22.60
CA ARG A 39 6.59 8.82 -22.05
C ARG A 39 6.34 9.10 -20.57
N GLY A 40 5.08 9.29 -20.17
CA GLY A 40 4.72 9.57 -18.78
C GLY A 40 5.13 8.45 -17.82
N ALA A 41 5.03 7.18 -18.24
CA ALA A 41 5.45 6.03 -17.45
C ALA A 41 6.98 5.99 -17.27
N THR A 42 7.73 6.25 -18.33
CA THR A 42 9.20 6.34 -18.27
C THR A 42 9.66 7.50 -17.38
N VAL A 43 9.07 8.69 -17.53
CA VAL A 43 9.34 9.84 -16.66
C VAL A 43 9.03 9.52 -15.20
N ALA A 44 7.94 8.79 -14.92
CA ALA A 44 7.59 8.37 -13.56
C ALA A 44 8.60 7.41 -12.91
N ARG A 45 9.41 6.72 -13.73
CA ARG A 45 10.43 5.76 -13.29
C ARG A 45 11.82 6.36 -13.22
N LEU A 46 12.00 7.63 -13.61
CA LEU A 46 13.25 8.37 -13.42
C LEU A 46 13.47 8.69 -11.93
N PRO A 47 14.71 8.55 -11.43
CA PRO A 47 15.02 8.84 -10.03
C PRO A 47 14.82 10.33 -9.74
N PHE A 48 13.95 10.64 -8.77
CA PHE A 48 13.72 12.02 -8.33
C PHE A 48 14.58 12.38 -7.13
N PHE A 49 14.66 11.48 -6.14
CA PHE A 49 15.54 11.61 -4.99
C PHE A 49 16.39 10.35 -4.82
N GLN A 50 17.71 10.50 -4.87
CA GLN A 50 18.62 9.44 -4.46
C GLN A 50 18.70 9.43 -2.93
N THR A 51 18.38 8.29 -2.34
CA THR A 51 18.52 8.04 -0.92
C THR A 51 19.75 7.16 -0.69
N TRP A 52 20.69 7.69 0.08
CA TRP A 52 21.79 6.92 0.63
C TRP A 52 21.39 6.49 2.04
N SER A 53 21.03 5.22 2.22
CA SER A 53 21.04 4.62 3.55
C SER A 53 22.46 4.13 3.81
N ARG A 54 22.98 4.39 5.01
CA ARG A 54 24.31 3.87 5.42
C ARG A 54 24.35 2.33 5.42
N ASP A 55 23.19 1.70 5.53
CA ASP A 55 23.07 0.27 5.79
C ASP A 55 22.76 -0.53 4.51
N ASP A 56 22.55 0.14 3.38
CA ASP A 56 22.28 -0.50 2.09
C ASP A 56 23.57 -0.67 1.27
N VAL A 57 23.75 -1.85 0.67
CA VAL A 57 24.91 -2.16 -0.18
C VAL A 57 24.94 -1.29 -1.44
N ASN A 58 23.76 -0.93 -1.95
CA ASN A 58 23.59 -0.08 -3.11
C ASN A 58 22.65 1.07 -2.80
N SER A 59 22.92 2.24 -3.38
CA SER A 59 22.00 3.38 -3.34
C SER A 59 20.67 2.99 -3.99
N TRP A 60 19.58 3.50 -3.43
CA TRP A 60 18.27 3.42 -4.06
C TRP A 60 17.70 4.83 -4.24
N ALA A 61 16.70 4.94 -5.10
CA ALA A 61 16.02 6.20 -5.36
C ALA A 61 14.52 5.99 -5.36
N TYR A 62 13.80 6.95 -4.78
CA TYR A 62 12.37 7.07 -5.00
C TYR A 62 12.12 7.85 -6.30
N CYS A 63 11.21 7.34 -7.10
CA CYS A 63 10.70 7.95 -8.32
C CYS A 63 9.21 8.31 -8.10
N MET A 64 8.44 8.60 -9.14
CA MET A 64 7.01 8.90 -8.96
C MET A 64 6.18 7.62 -8.79
N GLY A 65 6.10 7.11 -7.55
CA GLY A 65 5.39 5.87 -7.21
C GLY A 65 6.18 4.59 -7.49
N TRP A 66 7.45 4.73 -7.86
CA TRP A 66 8.39 3.63 -8.07
C TRP A 66 9.60 3.79 -7.17
N THR A 67 10.35 2.70 -7.01
CA THR A 67 11.73 2.77 -6.52
C THR A 67 12.69 2.13 -7.49
N LYS A 68 13.87 2.72 -7.62
CA LYS A 68 14.99 2.22 -8.42
C LYS A 68 16.13 1.83 -7.48
N THR A 69 16.62 0.61 -7.54
CA THR A 69 17.79 0.13 -6.78
C THR A 69 18.62 -0.80 -7.67
N LYS A 70 19.73 -1.33 -7.14
CA LYS A 70 20.53 -2.37 -7.79
C LYS A 70 20.81 -3.53 -6.86
N MET A 71 20.88 -4.76 -7.38
CA MET A 71 21.35 -5.91 -6.62
C MET A 71 22.88 -5.90 -6.47
N PRO A 72 23.45 -6.36 -5.34
CA PRO A 72 22.78 -6.80 -4.10
C PRO A 72 21.99 -5.70 -3.38
N THR A 73 20.84 -6.03 -2.78
CA THR A 73 20.07 -5.05 -2.00
C THR A 73 19.21 -5.65 -0.89
N SER A 74 19.13 -4.93 0.22
CA SER A 74 18.17 -5.08 1.32
C SER A 74 16.82 -4.38 1.03
N ARG A 75 16.79 -3.49 0.02
CA ARG A 75 15.64 -2.62 -0.33
C ARG A 75 14.72 -3.21 -1.39
N PHE A 76 14.81 -4.51 -1.65
CA PHE A 76 13.78 -5.19 -2.41
C PHE A 76 12.44 -4.96 -1.68
N GLY A 77 11.37 -4.62 -2.39
CA GLY A 77 10.07 -4.35 -1.80
C GLY A 77 10.00 -3.07 -0.96
N ALA A 78 10.81 -2.04 -1.22
CA ALA A 78 10.89 -0.84 -0.39
C ALA A 78 9.55 -0.11 -0.18
N LEU A 79 8.59 -0.26 -1.10
CA LEU A 79 7.25 0.32 -1.00
C LEU A 79 6.17 -0.70 -0.58
N SER A 80 6.58 -1.94 -0.24
CA SER A 80 5.66 -2.99 0.18
C SER A 80 5.04 -2.70 1.54
N TYR A 81 3.98 -3.44 1.85
CA TYR A 81 3.35 -3.40 3.17
C TYR A 81 4.09 -4.25 4.22
N ASN A 82 5.37 -4.60 3.99
CA ASN A 82 6.24 -5.30 4.95
C ASN A 82 7.16 -4.31 5.68
N PHE A 83 6.60 -3.50 6.60
CA PHE A 83 7.34 -2.40 7.21
C PHE A 83 8.32 -2.87 8.30
N ALA A 84 7.93 -3.84 9.12
CA ALA A 84 8.73 -4.32 10.24
C ALA A 84 9.94 -5.11 9.73
N ALA A 85 9.76 -5.86 8.64
CA ALA A 85 10.86 -6.57 7.99
C ALA A 85 11.98 -5.63 7.45
N GLN A 86 11.68 -4.35 7.25
CA GLN A 86 12.62 -3.35 6.72
C GLN A 86 13.15 -2.39 7.79
N ASP A 87 12.71 -2.55 9.03
CA ASP A 87 12.99 -1.62 10.13
C ASP A 87 13.89 -2.28 11.17
N HIS A 88 15.02 -1.63 11.45
CA HIS A 88 16.03 -2.11 12.40
C HIS A 88 15.51 -2.26 13.85
N ARG A 89 14.34 -1.70 14.17
CA ARG A 89 13.66 -1.91 15.46
C ARG A 89 13.08 -3.32 15.60
N PHE A 90 12.76 -3.97 14.49
CA PHE A 90 12.10 -5.29 14.48
C PHE A 90 12.98 -6.38 13.86
N ALA A 91 13.77 -6.03 12.84
CA ALA A 91 14.58 -6.98 12.09
C ALA A 91 16.02 -6.47 11.88
N GLN A 92 16.85 -7.29 11.24
CA GLN A 92 18.17 -6.92 10.74
C GLN A 92 18.19 -7.09 9.21
N PRO A 93 17.64 -6.12 8.45
CA PRO A 93 17.48 -6.22 6.99
C PRO A 93 18.78 -6.57 6.25
N GLU A 94 19.93 -6.17 6.79
CA GLU A 94 21.27 -6.47 6.28
C GLU A 94 21.60 -7.98 6.24
N LYS A 95 20.88 -8.82 7.00
CA LYS A 95 21.00 -10.29 6.91
C LYS A 95 20.26 -10.89 5.72
N TYR A 96 19.34 -10.13 5.11
CA TYR A 96 18.43 -10.61 4.07
C TYR A 96 18.65 -9.87 2.74
N ILE A 97 19.93 -9.63 2.39
CA ILE A 97 20.35 -8.97 1.16
C ILE A 97 20.20 -9.90 -0.05
N ILE A 98 19.18 -9.65 -0.87
CA ILE A 98 18.95 -10.42 -2.10
C ILE A 98 20.10 -10.19 -3.08
N GLY A 99 20.64 -11.28 -3.62
CA GLY A 99 21.74 -11.25 -4.57
C GLY A 99 23.09 -10.92 -3.92
N GLY A 100 23.31 -11.27 -2.65
CA GLY A 100 24.55 -10.96 -1.92
C GLY A 100 25.86 -11.30 -2.66
N ASN A 101 25.88 -12.36 -3.47
CA ASN A 101 27.04 -12.74 -4.30
C ASN A 101 26.88 -12.37 -5.79
N ASP A 102 25.79 -11.68 -6.16
CA ASP A 102 25.53 -11.28 -7.53
C ASP A 102 26.43 -10.10 -7.93
N THR A 103 27.34 -10.35 -8.86
CA THR A 103 28.25 -9.33 -9.38
C THR A 103 27.69 -8.60 -10.60
N THR A 104 26.49 -8.96 -11.08
CA THR A 104 25.91 -8.38 -12.30
C THR A 104 25.34 -6.97 -12.10
N ASN A 105 25.21 -6.51 -10.85
CA ASN A 105 24.74 -5.17 -10.49
C ASN A 105 23.40 -4.77 -11.15
N ARG A 106 22.47 -5.74 -11.20
CA ARG A 106 21.19 -5.59 -11.91
C ARG A 106 20.32 -4.52 -11.31
N THR A 107 19.79 -3.66 -12.17
CA THR A 107 18.82 -2.66 -11.81
C THR A 107 17.47 -3.31 -11.51
N ILE A 108 16.85 -2.85 -10.43
CA ILE A 108 15.48 -3.20 -10.05
C ILE A 108 14.66 -1.93 -10.06
N LEU A 109 13.62 -1.91 -10.88
CA LEU A 109 12.56 -0.91 -10.85
C LEU A 109 11.30 -1.59 -10.32
N GLN A 110 10.84 -1.15 -9.16
CA GLN A 110 9.75 -1.81 -8.42
C GLN A 110 8.67 -0.83 -7.95
N CYS A 111 7.43 -1.30 -7.93
CA CYS A 111 6.27 -0.63 -7.39
C CYS A 111 5.40 -1.64 -6.65
N ASN A 112 4.85 -1.23 -5.51
CA ASN A 112 3.93 -2.02 -4.73
C ASN A 112 2.64 -1.22 -4.55
N GLY A 113 1.50 -1.91 -4.60
CA GLY A 113 0.19 -1.33 -4.39
C GLY A 113 -0.57 -2.13 -3.35
N THR A 114 -1.16 -1.45 -2.37
CA THR A 114 -2.01 -2.07 -1.37
C THR A 114 -3.30 -1.32 -1.20
N VAL A 115 -4.40 -2.07 -1.21
CA VAL A 115 -5.74 -1.61 -0.86
C VAL A 115 -6.39 -2.67 0.02
N ASN A 116 -7.40 -2.31 0.79
CA ASN A 116 -8.14 -3.29 1.60
C ASN A 116 -8.66 -4.42 0.71
N GLY A 117 -8.21 -5.65 0.98
CA GLY A 117 -8.58 -6.85 0.23
C GLY A 117 -7.72 -7.17 -1.00
N SER A 118 -6.68 -6.37 -1.33
CA SER A 118 -5.77 -6.68 -2.43
C SER A 118 -4.38 -6.07 -2.25
N ASN A 119 -3.34 -6.82 -2.61
CA ASN A 119 -2.00 -6.29 -2.79
C ASN A 119 -1.42 -6.73 -4.13
N CYS A 120 -0.52 -5.91 -4.66
CA CYS A 120 0.22 -6.22 -5.86
C CYS A 120 1.66 -5.70 -5.78
N GLY A 121 2.55 -6.38 -6.49
CA GLY A 121 3.95 -5.98 -6.63
C GLY A 121 4.42 -6.22 -8.06
N LEU A 122 5.03 -5.20 -8.65
CA LEU A 122 5.62 -5.23 -9.98
C LEU A 122 7.10 -4.91 -9.89
N TYR A 123 7.94 -5.80 -10.39
CA TYR A 123 9.39 -5.71 -10.38
C TYR A 123 9.90 -5.92 -11.80
N THR A 124 10.72 -5.00 -12.28
CA THR A 124 11.29 -5.05 -13.64
C THR A 124 12.81 -5.03 -13.56
N PHE A 125 13.43 -5.82 -14.44
CA PHE A 125 14.86 -6.01 -14.55
C PHE A 125 15.26 -5.70 -16.02
N PRO A 126 15.60 -4.44 -16.33
CA PRO A 126 15.87 -4.01 -17.70
C PRO A 126 16.95 -4.83 -18.39
N GLU A 127 18.02 -5.19 -17.69
CA GLU A 127 19.18 -5.87 -18.26
C GLU A 127 18.89 -7.29 -18.77
N THR A 128 17.78 -7.89 -18.35
CA THR A 128 17.33 -9.22 -18.80
C THR A 128 15.99 -9.19 -19.50
N GLU A 129 15.44 -8.00 -19.77
CA GLU A 129 14.11 -7.81 -20.34
C GLU A 129 13.02 -8.64 -19.62
N SER A 130 13.18 -8.80 -18.30
CA SER A 130 12.32 -9.65 -17.48
C SER A 130 11.55 -8.85 -16.46
N ALA A 131 10.35 -9.33 -16.13
CA ALA A 131 9.51 -8.75 -15.10
C ALA A 131 8.86 -9.83 -14.25
N ILE A 132 8.55 -9.48 -13.00
CA ILE A 132 7.77 -10.28 -12.06
C ILE A 132 6.57 -9.43 -11.65
N MET A 133 5.38 -9.99 -11.86
CA MET A 133 4.11 -9.45 -11.37
C MET A 133 3.50 -10.44 -10.41
N VAL A 134 3.11 -9.95 -9.22
CA VAL A 134 2.36 -10.74 -8.25
C VAL A 134 1.15 -9.93 -7.80
N CYS A 135 -0.03 -10.56 -7.84
CA CYS A 135 -1.27 -10.01 -7.30
C CYS A 135 -1.84 -10.99 -6.28
N CYS A 136 -2.25 -10.52 -5.10
CA CYS A 136 -2.94 -11.35 -4.12
C CYS A 136 -4.26 -10.70 -3.70
N ASN A 137 -5.28 -11.53 -3.51
CA ASN A 137 -6.64 -11.16 -3.12
C ASN A 137 -6.80 -11.13 -1.59
N GLY A 138 -5.85 -10.50 -0.90
CA GLY A 138 -5.91 -10.37 0.54
C GLY A 138 -4.79 -9.49 1.08
N LEU A 139 -5.16 -8.63 2.02
CA LEU A 139 -4.22 -7.91 2.86
C LEU A 139 -4.45 -8.43 4.28
N THR A 140 -3.53 -9.24 4.77
CA THR A 140 -3.62 -9.85 6.12
C THR A 140 -2.52 -9.25 7.00
N ASN A 141 -1.59 -10.08 7.46
CA ASN A 141 -0.52 -9.73 8.38
C ASN A 141 0.79 -9.50 7.64
N GLY A 142 0.72 -8.76 6.53
CA GLY A 142 1.88 -8.43 5.68
C GLY A 142 1.53 -8.40 4.19
N ASP A 143 2.58 -8.25 3.38
CA ASP A 143 2.53 -8.19 1.92
C ASP A 143 3.02 -9.50 1.30
N ALA A 144 2.08 -10.40 1.02
CA ALA A 144 2.37 -11.68 0.39
C ALA A 144 2.90 -11.53 -1.05
N ALA A 145 2.49 -10.47 -1.76
CA ALA A 145 2.97 -10.23 -3.12
C ALA A 145 4.47 -9.91 -3.12
N ASP A 146 4.94 -9.10 -2.16
CA ASP A 146 6.38 -8.84 -2.00
C ASP A 146 7.17 -10.10 -1.65
N TRP A 147 6.71 -10.92 -0.69
CA TRP A 147 7.39 -12.16 -0.33
C TRP A 147 7.52 -13.11 -1.53
N ALA A 148 6.45 -13.28 -2.29
CA ALA A 148 6.46 -14.10 -3.50
C ALA A 148 7.41 -13.52 -4.55
N ALA A 149 7.41 -12.21 -4.77
CA ALA A 149 8.30 -11.56 -5.72
C ALA A 149 9.78 -11.74 -5.36
N ARG A 150 10.15 -11.69 -4.08
CA ARG A 150 11.52 -11.98 -3.61
C ARG A 150 11.91 -13.42 -3.92
N ILE A 151 11.04 -14.39 -3.62
CA ILE A 151 11.28 -15.82 -3.89
C ILE A 151 11.44 -16.06 -5.40
N LEU A 152 10.54 -15.51 -6.21
CA LEU A 152 10.58 -15.61 -7.66
C LEU A 152 11.84 -14.96 -8.24
N THR A 153 12.29 -13.83 -7.70
CA THR A 153 13.54 -13.16 -8.11
C THR A 153 14.75 -14.06 -7.88
N GLN A 154 14.84 -14.67 -6.69
CA GLN A 154 15.93 -15.61 -6.39
C GLN A 154 15.92 -16.82 -7.33
N ALA A 155 14.74 -17.32 -7.69
CA ALA A 155 14.60 -18.43 -8.62
C ALA A 155 14.96 -18.02 -10.07
N LEU A 156 14.44 -16.88 -10.53
CA LEU A 156 14.61 -16.38 -11.90
C LEU A 156 16.09 -16.17 -12.27
N PHE A 157 16.87 -15.62 -11.33
CA PHE A 157 18.30 -15.35 -11.56
C PHE A 157 19.24 -16.35 -10.88
N ASN A 158 18.69 -17.42 -10.29
CA ASN A 158 19.43 -18.40 -9.51
C ASN A 158 20.39 -17.76 -8.48
N LEU A 159 19.88 -16.76 -7.75
CA LEU A 159 20.69 -15.92 -6.86
C LEU A 159 21.27 -16.73 -5.70
N GLN A 160 22.46 -16.33 -5.27
CA GLN A 160 23.15 -16.88 -4.11
C GLN A 160 23.63 -15.74 -3.19
N PRO A 161 23.63 -15.96 -1.86
CA PRO A 161 23.02 -17.10 -1.17
C PRO A 161 21.49 -17.08 -1.31
N ARG A 162 20.84 -18.25 -1.21
CA ARG A 162 19.39 -18.31 -1.07
C ARG A 162 18.99 -17.87 0.33
N ILE A 163 18.11 -16.88 0.37
CA ILE A 163 17.56 -16.32 1.60
C ILE A 163 16.19 -16.94 1.83
N ASP A 164 16.01 -17.45 3.05
CA ASP A 164 14.70 -17.85 3.58
C ASP A 164 14.06 -16.64 4.26
N PHE A 165 12.87 -16.27 3.80
CA PHE A 165 12.11 -15.13 4.32
C PHE A 165 11.09 -15.51 5.39
N LEU A 166 10.99 -16.80 5.76
CA LEU A 166 9.99 -17.26 6.72
C LEU A 166 10.10 -16.56 8.09
N GLU A 167 11.31 -16.31 8.55
CA GLU A 167 11.55 -15.56 9.79
C GLU A 167 11.06 -14.11 9.69
N LEU A 168 11.41 -13.40 8.61
CA LEU A 168 10.94 -12.04 8.38
C LEU A 168 9.42 -11.96 8.24
N ALA A 169 8.80 -12.93 7.57
CA ALA A 169 7.35 -13.00 7.43
C ALA A 169 6.66 -13.17 8.79
N ARG A 170 7.26 -13.94 9.72
CA ARG A 170 6.74 -14.06 11.09
C ARG A 170 6.88 -12.76 11.88
N ILE A 171 8.04 -12.11 11.81
CA ILE A 171 8.27 -10.81 12.46
C ILE A 171 7.25 -9.77 11.96
N GLU A 172 7.04 -9.70 10.66
CA GLU A 172 6.04 -8.81 10.07
C GLU A 172 4.64 -9.14 10.59
N ALA A 173 4.28 -10.42 10.61
CA ALA A 173 2.95 -10.81 11.05
C ALA A 173 2.68 -10.47 12.52
N ASP A 174 3.67 -10.68 13.39
CA ASP A 174 3.59 -10.35 14.80
C ASP A 174 3.50 -8.84 15.01
N ALA A 175 4.30 -8.05 14.29
CA ALA A 175 4.24 -6.58 14.34
C ALA A 175 2.88 -6.04 13.88
N ARG A 176 2.29 -6.63 12.83
CA ARG A 176 0.96 -6.26 12.33
C ARG A 176 -0.15 -6.58 13.32
N ASN A 177 -0.09 -7.77 13.92
CA ASN A 177 -1.02 -8.16 14.97
C ASN A 177 -0.92 -7.21 16.18
N ALA A 178 0.30 -6.89 16.63
CA ALA A 178 0.52 -5.98 17.73
C ALA A 178 -0.01 -4.56 17.42
N HIS A 179 0.21 -4.07 16.20
CA HIS A 179 -0.31 -2.78 15.76
C HIS A 179 -1.84 -2.75 15.74
N TYR A 180 -2.47 -3.81 15.24
CA TYR A 180 -3.93 -3.94 15.27
C TYR A 180 -4.49 -3.92 16.69
N GLN A 181 -3.86 -4.66 17.62
CA GLN A 181 -4.27 -4.66 19.03
C GLN A 181 -4.08 -3.29 19.70
N ALA A 182 -3.01 -2.57 19.36
CA ALA A 182 -2.80 -1.20 19.85
C ALA A 182 -3.89 -0.26 19.35
N MET A 183 -4.24 -0.33 18.06
CA MET A 183 -5.33 0.45 17.46
C MET A 183 -6.68 0.14 18.13
N LEU A 184 -7.00 -1.15 18.38
CA LEU A 184 -8.22 -1.51 19.10
C LEU A 184 -8.22 -0.99 20.55
N THR A 185 -7.09 -1.06 21.23
CA THR A 185 -6.95 -0.57 22.60
C THR A 185 -7.15 0.94 22.67
N GLU A 186 -6.54 1.68 21.75
CA GLU A 186 -6.74 3.13 21.60
C GLU A 186 -8.20 3.45 21.30
N TRP A 187 -8.80 2.75 20.35
CA TRP A 187 -10.22 2.89 20.03
C TRP A 187 -11.08 2.69 21.27
N HIS A 188 -10.95 1.57 21.98
CA HIS A 188 -11.75 1.28 23.17
C HIS A 188 -11.53 2.27 24.32
N SER A 189 -10.31 2.79 24.48
CA SER A 189 -9.99 3.76 25.54
C SER A 189 -10.60 5.14 25.28
N ASN A 190 -10.82 5.49 24.01
CA ASN A 190 -11.38 6.77 23.58
C ASN A 190 -12.83 6.66 23.07
N TYR A 191 -13.37 5.44 23.02
CA TYR A 191 -14.73 5.18 22.59
C TYR A 191 -15.70 5.64 23.68
N ASP A 192 -16.45 6.71 23.40
CA ASP A 192 -17.58 7.13 24.23
C ASP A 192 -18.86 6.47 23.67
N PRO A 193 -19.42 5.43 24.32
CA PRO A 193 -20.60 4.72 23.82
C PRO A 193 -21.89 5.56 23.88
N VAL A 194 -21.89 6.71 24.56
CA VAL A 194 -23.08 7.53 24.74
C VAL A 194 -22.77 8.95 24.28
N PRO A 195 -23.42 9.45 23.21
CA PRO A 195 -23.40 10.88 22.95
C PRO A 195 -23.97 11.59 24.20
N GLN A 196 -23.12 12.31 24.94
CA GLN A 196 -23.49 12.92 26.21
C GLN A 196 -24.65 13.93 26.05
N SER A 197 -24.86 14.42 24.83
CA SER A 197 -26.06 15.14 24.42
C SER A 197 -26.25 15.14 22.89
N VAL A 198 -27.46 15.46 22.44
CA VAL A 198 -27.75 15.81 21.03
C VAL A 198 -26.86 16.95 20.53
N ALA A 199 -26.50 17.89 21.41
CA ALA A 199 -25.63 19.01 21.06
C ALA A 199 -24.21 18.55 20.70
N ASP A 200 -23.71 17.45 21.27
CA ASP A 200 -22.39 16.91 20.95
C ASP A 200 -22.37 16.22 19.59
N VAL A 201 -23.46 15.56 19.20
CA VAL A 201 -23.63 14.95 17.87
C VAL A 201 -23.64 16.03 16.78
N LEU A 202 -24.32 17.15 17.04
CA LEU A 202 -24.42 18.26 16.09
C LEU A 202 -23.09 18.99 15.85
N ARG A 203 -22.09 18.86 16.73
CA ARG A 203 -20.74 19.42 16.50
C ARG A 203 -20.02 18.80 15.31
N PHE A 204 -20.41 17.58 14.94
CA PHE A 204 -19.84 16.88 13.80
C PHE A 204 -20.61 17.14 12.51
N VAL A 205 -21.74 17.85 12.54
CA VAL A 205 -22.50 18.20 11.34
C VAL A 205 -21.80 19.33 10.62
N GLY A 206 -21.51 19.13 9.33
CA GLY A 206 -20.77 20.10 8.54
C GLY A 206 -20.21 19.52 7.26
N ILE A 207 -19.51 20.38 6.53
CA ILE A 207 -18.77 20.02 5.32
C ILE A 207 -17.29 20.16 5.65
N TYR A 208 -16.57 19.05 5.59
CA TYR A 208 -15.14 18.97 5.86
C TYR A 208 -14.41 18.77 4.54
N ASN A 209 -13.52 19.69 4.20
CA ASN A 209 -12.76 19.65 2.94
C ASN A 209 -11.32 19.25 3.24
N GLY A 210 -10.80 18.25 2.53
CA GLY A 210 -9.41 17.82 2.68
C GLY A 210 -9.03 16.74 1.66
N MET A 211 -7.75 16.68 1.27
CA MET A 211 -7.21 15.66 0.35
C MET A 211 -8.05 15.47 -0.94
N ALA A 212 -8.45 16.57 -1.58
CA ALA A 212 -9.29 16.58 -2.78
C ALA A 212 -10.66 15.87 -2.64
N THR A 213 -11.13 15.67 -1.41
CA THR A 213 -12.44 15.09 -1.10
C THR A 213 -13.23 16.05 -0.21
N SER A 214 -14.55 16.04 -0.36
CA SER A 214 -15.47 16.73 0.54
C SER A 214 -16.29 15.71 1.31
N LEU A 215 -16.21 15.77 2.63
CA LEU A 215 -16.96 14.93 3.55
C LEU A 215 -18.13 15.73 4.12
N THR A 216 -19.35 15.33 3.79
CA THR A 216 -20.55 15.95 4.34
C THR A 216 -21.12 15.05 5.43
N ILE A 217 -21.21 15.58 6.63
CA ILE A 217 -21.86 14.92 7.77
C ILE A 217 -23.17 15.65 8.05
N THR A 218 -24.27 14.91 8.06
CA THR A 218 -25.62 15.40 8.36
C THR A 218 -26.23 14.62 9.51
N SER A 219 -27.11 15.23 10.30
CA SER A 219 -27.88 14.52 11.32
C SER A 219 -29.21 14.02 10.73
N ARG A 220 -29.61 12.80 11.06
CA ARG A 220 -30.96 12.26 10.82
C ARG A 220 -31.58 11.81 12.14
N THR A 221 -32.82 12.22 12.37
CA THR A 221 -33.62 11.68 13.48
C THR A 221 -34.27 10.38 13.02
N LYS A 222 -34.00 9.27 13.70
CA LYS A 222 -34.82 8.06 13.56
C LYS A 222 -35.97 8.15 14.56
N THR A 223 -37.18 8.22 14.06
CA THR A 223 -38.40 7.91 14.81
C THR A 223 -38.59 6.40 14.77
N TYR A 224 -38.63 5.75 15.94
CA TYR A 224 -39.10 4.38 16.02
C TYR A 224 -40.62 4.42 16.07
N ASP A 225 -41.29 3.96 15.01
CA ASP A 225 -42.73 3.74 15.07
C ASP A 225 -42.99 2.65 16.11
N ALA A 226 -43.82 2.97 17.10
CA ALA A 226 -44.24 1.98 18.11
C ALA A 226 -44.95 0.82 17.39
N ASP A 227 -44.41 -0.39 17.53
CA ASP A 227 -45.04 -1.60 17.03
C ASP A 227 -46.41 -1.76 17.75
N PRO A 228 -47.55 -1.73 17.04
CA PRO A 228 -48.87 -1.72 17.66
C PRO A 228 -49.20 -3.01 18.42
N ALA A 229 -48.32 -4.01 18.44
CA ALA A 229 -48.53 -5.29 19.11
C ALA A 229 -48.09 -5.37 20.59
N SER A 230 -47.53 -4.31 21.20
CA SER A 230 -46.98 -4.38 22.58
C SER A 230 -47.68 -3.47 23.60
N LEU A 231 -49.01 -3.49 23.65
CA LEU A 231 -49.78 -2.86 24.74
C LEU A 231 -49.91 -3.82 25.94
N SER A 232 -48.91 -3.85 26.82
CA SER A 232 -49.13 -4.20 28.24
C SER A 232 -47.94 -3.81 29.14
N SER A 233 -47.81 -2.51 29.46
CA SER A 233 -47.32 -2.00 30.76
C SER A 233 -47.31 -0.46 30.75
N PRO A 234 -47.76 0.23 31.82
CA PRO A 234 -47.67 1.68 31.90
C PRO A 234 -46.29 2.06 32.45
N ALA A 235 -45.31 2.24 31.58
CA ALA A 235 -44.09 2.96 31.89
C ALA A 235 -44.03 4.18 30.96
N SER A 236 -43.79 5.35 31.56
CA SER A 236 -43.71 6.67 30.92
C SER A 236 -43.07 6.64 29.53
N ASP A 237 -43.90 6.80 28.52
CA ASP A 237 -43.52 6.81 27.10
C ASP A 237 -43.01 8.21 26.74
N SER A 238 -41.73 8.47 27.01
CA SER A 238 -41.02 9.60 26.42
C SER A 238 -40.38 9.13 25.12
N ASP A 239 -40.83 9.71 23.99
CA ASP A 239 -40.30 9.61 22.64
C ASP A 239 -38.85 9.09 22.57
N ARG A 240 -38.67 7.81 22.25
CA ARG A 240 -37.35 7.26 21.91
C ARG A 240 -36.99 7.65 20.48
N SER A 241 -36.75 8.94 20.25
CA SER A 241 -36.08 9.39 19.03
C SER A 241 -34.57 9.28 19.21
N SER A 242 -33.88 8.62 18.28
CA SER A 242 -32.41 8.54 18.29
C SER A 242 -31.86 9.38 17.13
N LEU A 243 -31.01 10.35 17.43
CA LEU A 243 -30.29 11.11 16.41
C LEU A 243 -29.07 10.30 15.94
N GLY A 244 -29.00 10.03 14.63
CA GLY A 244 -27.85 9.38 13.99
C GLY A 244 -27.16 10.34 13.03
N LEU A 245 -25.86 10.15 12.80
CA LEU A 245 -25.13 10.86 11.76
C LEU A 245 -25.17 10.06 10.45
N HIS A 246 -25.36 10.77 9.35
CA HIS A 246 -25.30 10.27 7.99
C HIS A 246 -24.13 10.95 7.28
N VAL A 247 -23.20 10.13 6.80
CA VAL A 247 -21.93 10.57 6.24
C VAL A 247 -21.92 10.29 4.74
N VAL A 248 -21.60 11.30 3.93
CA VAL A 248 -21.49 11.20 2.47
C VAL A 248 -20.12 11.71 2.03
N PHE A 249 -19.43 10.91 1.22
CA PHE A 249 -18.19 11.30 0.57
C PHE A 249 -18.51 11.77 -0.84
N ASN A 250 -18.08 12.98 -1.18
CA ASN A 250 -18.18 13.54 -2.53
C ASN A 250 -16.77 13.81 -3.06
N ASP A 251 -16.49 13.35 -4.27
CA ASP A 251 -15.31 13.77 -5.01
C ASP A 251 -15.49 15.24 -5.44
N ILE A 252 -14.44 16.06 -5.32
CA ILE A 252 -14.44 17.49 -5.71
C ILE A 252 -14.05 17.64 -7.18
#